data_AF-A0A2N6FEC6-F1
#
_entry.id   AF-A0A2N6FEC6-F1
#
_cell.length_a   1.000
_cell.length_b   1.000
_cell.length_c   1.000
_cell.angle_alpha   90.00
_cell.angle_beta   90.00
_cell.angle_gamma   90.00
#
_symmetry.space_group_name_H-M   'P 1'
#
loop_
_entity.id
_entity.type
_entity.pdbx_description
1 polymer ?
#
loop_
_entity_poly.entity_id
_entity_poly.type
_entity_poly.pdbx_seq_one_letter_code
_entity_poly.pdbx_strand_id
1 'polypeptide(L)' 'SGMVEPVAGVLGAAFVILMQPVLPYALCFAAGAMIFVVVEELIPESQRKQENIDIVTMSTMIGFSVMMLLDVSLG' A
#
# COMPACT_ATOMS: atom_id res chain seq x y z
N SER A 1 21.33 -18.21 15.58
CA SER A 1 20.77 -18.09 14.21
C SER A 1 20.82 -16.66 13.67
N GLY A 2 21.96 -15.96 13.76
CA GLY A 2 22.06 -14.56 13.32
C GLY A 2 22.73 -14.35 11.94
N MET A 3 23.22 -15.42 11.30
CA MET A 3 23.87 -15.33 9.98
C MET A 3 22.92 -15.57 8.81
N VAL A 4 21.73 -16.13 9.06
CA VAL A 4 20.78 -16.47 7.99
C VAL A 4 20.04 -15.25 7.46
N GLU A 5 19.77 -14.24 8.31
CA GLU A 5 19.15 -12.97 7.92
C GLU A 5 20.01 -12.14 6.95
N PRO A 6 21.31 -11.88 7.22
CA PRO A 6 22.13 -11.12 6.28
C PRO A 6 22.38 -11.89 4.97
N VAL A 7 22.52 -13.22 5.01
CA VAL A 7 22.72 -14.01 3.79
C VAL A 7 21.45 -14.02 2.92
N ALA A 8 20.28 -14.20 3.54
CA ALA A 8 19.00 -14.11 2.85
C ALA A 8 18.70 -12.69 2.33
N GLY A 9 19.08 -11.66 3.09
CA GLY A 9 18.96 -10.26 2.68
C GLY A 9 19.81 -9.91 1.46
N VAL A 10 21.07 -10.38 1.42
CA VAL A 10 21.97 -10.16 0.26
C VAL A 10 21.48 -10.94 -0.97
N LEU A 11 21.03 -12.19 -0.79
CA LEU A 11 20.42 -12.97 -1.87
C LEU A 11 19.13 -12.32 -2.41
N GLY A 12 18.27 -11.82 -1.52
CA GLY A 12 17.05 -11.10 -1.89
C GLY A 12 17.35 -9.81 -2.64
N ALA A 13 18.32 -9.02 -2.16
CA ALA A 13 18.77 -7.81 -2.84
C ALA A 13 19.35 -8.10 -4.23
N ALA A 14 20.15 -9.16 -4.39
CA ALA A 14 20.68 -9.58 -5.68
C ALA A 14 19.57 -9.97 -6.67
N PHE A 15 18.52 -10.63 -6.18
CA PHE A 15 17.37 -11.02 -7.00
C PHE A 15 16.52 -9.81 -7.43
N VAL A 16 16.31 -8.86 -6.52
CA VAL A 16 15.63 -7.58 -6.79
C VAL A 16 16.38 -6.78 -7.85
N ILE A 17 17.73 -6.73 -7.79
CA ILE A 17 18.56 -6.02 -8.79
C ILE A 17 18.35 -6.59 -10.20
N LEU A 18 18.25 -7.90 -10.33
CA LEU A 18 18.00 -8.57 -11.61
C LEU A 18 16.60 -8.29 -12.19
N MET A 19 15.61 -8.04 -11.32
CA MET A 19 14.23 -7.73 -11.71
C MET A 19 13.88 -6.23 -11.74
N GLN A 20 14.85 -5.35 -11.47
CA GLN A 20 14.69 -3.89 -11.53
C GLN A 20 13.98 -3.36 -12.77
N PRO A 21 14.20 -3.85 -14.00
CA PRO A 21 13.50 -3.30 -15.17
C PRO A 21 12.01 -3.67 -15.22
N VAL A 22 11.59 -4.78 -14.59
CA VAL A 22 10.19 -5.23 -14.57
C VAL A 22 9.44 -4.70 -13.33
N LEU A 23 10.14 -4.47 -12.24
CA LEU A 23 9.61 -3.91 -10.99
C LEU A 23 8.75 -2.65 -11.16
N PRO A 24 9.15 -1.59 -11.91
CA PRO A 24 8.32 -0.40 -12.05
C PRO A 24 7.00 -0.70 -12.78
N TYR A 25 7.02 -1.57 -13.79
CA TYR A 25 5.78 -1.96 -14.49
C TYR A 25 4.84 -2.74 -13.56
N ALA A 26 5.37 -3.66 -12.76
CA ALA A 26 4.59 -4.42 -11.80
C ALA A 26 4.04 -3.54 -10.67
N LEU A 27 4.85 -2.59 -10.16
CA LEU A 27 4.44 -1.64 -9.12
C LEU A 27 3.39 -0.66 -9.64
N CYS A 28 3.52 -0.15 -10.87
CA CYS A 28 2.51 0.69 -11.51
C CYS A 28 1.18 -0.06 -11.69
N PHE A 29 1.24 -1.32 -12.11
CA PHE A 29 0.04 -2.17 -12.23
C PHE A 29 -0.61 -2.43 -10.87
N ALA A 30 0.18 -2.75 -9.84
CA ALA A 30 -0.31 -2.96 -8.48
C ALA A 30 -0.95 -1.68 -7.91
N ALA A 31 -0.33 -0.51 -8.12
CA ALA A 31 -0.90 0.78 -7.71
C ALA A 31 -2.25 1.05 -8.39
N GLY A 32 -2.36 0.77 -9.69
CA GLY A 32 -3.61 0.90 -10.44
C GLY A 32 -4.72 -0.02 -9.92
N ALA A 33 -4.39 -1.28 -9.61
CA ALA A 33 -5.33 -2.24 -9.04
C ALA A 33 -5.86 -1.79 -7.67
N MET A 34 -4.98 -1.25 -6.82
CA MET A 34 -5.38 -0.74 -5.51
C MET A 34 -6.31 0.47 -5.61
N ILE A 35 -6.07 1.41 -6.55
CA ILE A 35 -6.97 2.54 -6.81
C ILE A 35 -8.36 2.05 -7.24
N PHE A 36 -8.42 1.07 -8.16
CA PHE A 36 -9.68 0.52 -8.66
C PHE A 36 -10.52 -0.13 -7.54
N VAL A 37 -9.90 -1.01 -6.73
CA VAL A 37 -10.58 -1.69 -5.61
C VAL A 37 -11.11 -0.68 -4.58
N VAL A 38 -10.33 0.37 -4.28
CA VAL A 38 -10.77 1.42 -3.35
C VAL A 38 -12.02 2.14 -3.86
N VAL A 39 -12.05 2.49 -5.15
CA VAL A 39 -13.15 3.26 -5.74
C VAL A 39 -14.41 2.43 -5.94
N GLU A 40 -14.27 1.20 -6.45
CA GLU A 40 -15.39 0.35 -6.87
C GLU A 40 -15.97 -0.50 -5.73
N GLU A 41 -15.16 -0.89 -4.74
CA GLU A 41 -15.62 -1.72 -3.62
C GLU A 41 -15.62 -0.94 -2.30
N LEU A 42 -14.47 -0.37 -1.90
CA LEU A 42 -14.34 0.19 -0.54
C LEU A 42 -15.21 1.43 -0.29
N ILE A 43 -15.28 2.39 -1.22
CA ILE A 43 -16.13 3.58 -1.08
C ILE A 43 -17.63 3.20 -1.02
N PRO A 44 -18.20 2.44 -1.96
CA PRO A 44 -19.61 2.06 -1.88
C PRO A 44 -19.92 1.16 -0.69
N GLU A 45 -19.04 0.22 -0.32
CA GLU A 45 -19.24 -0.61 0.87
C GLU A 45 -19.24 0.22 2.16
N SER A 46 -18.33 1.19 2.24
CA SER A 46 -18.23 2.16 3.34
C SER A 46 -19.47 3.06 3.46
N GLN A 47 -20.13 3.37 2.35
CA GLN A 47 -21.33 4.23 2.31
C GLN A 47 -22.66 3.46 2.31
N ARG A 48 -22.67 2.12 2.37
CA ARG A 48 -23.90 1.31 2.42
C ARG A 48 -24.81 1.62 3.61
N LYS A 49 -24.27 2.14 4.71
CA LYS A 49 -25.05 2.66 5.84
C LYS A 49 -25.15 4.18 5.74
N GLN A 50 -26.26 4.63 5.16
CA GLN A 50 -26.53 6.04 4.84
C GLN A 50 -26.60 6.97 6.06
N GLU A 51 -26.72 6.45 7.29
CA GLU A 51 -26.68 7.27 8.52
C GLU A 51 -25.28 7.74 8.92
N ASN A 52 -24.20 7.08 8.48
CA ASN A 52 -22.84 7.33 8.99
C ASN A 52 -21.84 7.79 7.92
N ILE A 53 -22.33 8.28 6.78
CA ILE A 53 -21.50 8.64 5.62
C ILE A 53 -20.39 9.64 6.00
N ASP A 54 -20.72 10.62 6.84
CA ASP A 54 -19.76 11.62 7.32
C ASP A 54 -18.68 11.02 8.23
N ILE A 55 -19.05 10.09 9.12
CA ILE A 55 -18.11 9.43 10.04
C ILE A 55 -17.15 8.53 9.26
N VAL A 56 -17.66 7.79 8.28
CA VAL A 56 -16.83 6.89 7.46
C VAL A 56 -15.89 7.68 6.55
N THR A 57 -16.36 8.79 5.98
CA THR A 57 -15.51 9.70 5.19
C THR A 57 -14.42 10.33 6.06
N MET A 58 -14.77 10.81 7.27
CA MET A 58 -13.81 11.36 8.23
C MET A 58 -12.75 10.31 8.63
N SER A 59 -13.17 9.07 8.87
CA SER A 59 -12.28 7.96 9.23
C SER A 59 -11.31 7.61 8.10
N THR A 60 -11.79 7.63 6.86
CA THR A 60 -10.98 7.40 5.65
C THR A 60 -9.94 8.52 5.47
N MET A 61 -10.33 9.78 5.67
CA MET A 61 -9.39 10.92 5.61
C MET A 61 -8.33 10.85 6.71
N ILE A 62 -8.70 10.44 7.93
CA ILE A 62 -7.75 10.27 9.04
C ILE A 62 -6.78 9.12 8.70
N GLY A 63 -7.27 7.97 8.23
CA GLY A 63 -6.42 6.85 7.84
C GLY A 63 -5.41 7.22 6.74
N PHE A 64 -5.86 7.93 5.71
CA PHE A 64 -4.99 8.46 4.67
C PHE A 64 -3.95 9.45 5.20
N SER A 65 -4.37 10.36 6.10
CA SER A 65 -3.47 11.33 6.72
C SER A 65 -2.41 10.66 7.60
N VAL A 66 -2.79 9.63 8.37
CA VAL A 66 -1.85 8.84 9.19
C VAL A 66 -0.86 8.09 8.31
N MET A 67 -1.32 7.46 7.23
CA MET A 67 -0.42 6.80 6.28
C MET A 67 0.58 7.80 5.68
N MET A 68 0.11 8.96 5.20
CA MET A 68 0.98 10.02 4.66
C MET A 68 1.98 10.53 5.71
N LEU A 69 1.55 10.68 6.97
CA LEU A 69 2.45 11.06 8.07
C LEU A 69 3.53 10.01 8.32
N LEU A 70 3.17 8.72 8.29
CA LEU A 70 4.12 7.63 8.46
C LEU A 70 5.09 7.55 7.27
N ASP A 71 4.61 7.69 6.03
CA ASP A 71 5.46 7.69 4.84
C ASP A 71 6.45 8.86 4.84
N VAL A 72 6.02 10.06 5.22
CA VAL A 72 6.91 11.23 5.33
C VAL A 72 7.87 11.17 6.52
N SER A 73 7.54 10.43 7.59
CA SER A 73 8.37 10.35 8.79
C SER A 73 9.31 9.14 8.82
N LEU A 74 8.97 8.04 8.14
CA LEU A 74 9.82 6.85 7.98
C LEU A 74 10.54 6.79 6.62
N GLY A 75 10.07 7.54 5.62
CA GLY A 75 10.75 7.76 4.34
C GLY A 75 11.89 8.75 4.46
#